data_AF-A0A917HHJ7-F1
#
_entry.id   AF-A0A917HHJ7-F1
#
_cell.length_a   1.000
_cell.length_b   1.000
_cell.length_c   1.000
_cell.angle_alpha   90.00
_cell.angle_beta   90.00
_cell.angle_gamma   90.00
#
_symmetry.space_group_name_H-M   'P 1'
#
loop_
_entity.id
_entity.type
_entity.pdbx_description
1 polymer ?
#
loop_
_entity_poly.entity_id
_entity_poly.type
_entity_poly.pdbx_seq_one_letter_code
_entity_poly.pdbx_strand_id
1 'polypeptide(L)'
;MNRKLCLVLSIWLFFILIQPNNINAEQNKIDNTLLLDTLITLLNPYLSEGIEHYYGYHKSYGLYDIKIINISREEGREYSFKVKAQVNTFDEAHNPPYGIETIILEVNVDKVKIIKFIHKGDEWERKITDFYDETISDILQTYELNLNSFKKLYYKQLLFKSEKQKEYKSLSNIVTGIIDNQLTSEINSPYTPNKNVITPVTFIKGNQGYILFKKADGTNIVVEVSKLNGKWVAVKEESKQGKKMKYDLLWYM
;
A
#
# COMPACT_ATOMS: atom_id res chain seq x y z
N MET A 1 -7.36 -69.22 55.38
CA MET A 1 -7.75 -68.60 54.10
C MET A 1 -7.54 -69.62 52.99
N ASN A 2 -8.58 -69.99 52.25
CA ASN A 2 -8.47 -71.04 51.23
C ASN A 2 -7.45 -70.63 50.15
N ARG A 3 -6.47 -71.48 49.81
CA ARG A 3 -5.46 -71.22 48.76
C ARG A 3 -6.09 -70.76 47.43
N LYS A 4 -7.29 -71.26 47.12
CA LYS A 4 -8.08 -70.85 45.96
C LYS A 4 -8.55 -69.38 46.05
N LEU A 5 -8.90 -68.89 47.24
CA LEU A 5 -9.34 -67.51 47.48
C LEU A 5 -8.16 -66.53 47.32
N CYS A 6 -6.96 -66.89 47.80
CA CYS A 6 -5.75 -66.08 47.59
C CYS A 6 -5.36 -65.98 46.12
N LEU A 7 -5.46 -67.08 45.37
CA LEU A 7 -5.17 -67.09 43.93
C LEU A 7 -6.13 -66.19 43.15
N VAL A 8 -7.44 -66.25 43.44
CA VAL A 8 -8.44 -65.40 42.79
C VAL A 8 -8.19 -63.93 43.11
N LEU A 9 -7.88 -63.57 44.37
CA LEU A 9 -7.53 -62.21 44.76
C LEU A 9 -6.26 -61.70 44.07
N SER A 10 -5.24 -62.56 43.90
CA SER A 10 -4.00 -62.18 43.21
C SER A 10 -4.20 -61.93 41.72
N ILE A 11 -5.05 -62.71 41.06
CA ILE A 11 -5.40 -62.53 39.64
C ILE A 11 -6.20 -61.24 39.46
N TRP A 12 -7.11 -60.93 40.37
CA TRP A 12 -7.89 -59.69 40.34
C TRP A 12 -7.01 -58.45 40.52
N LEU A 13 -6.03 -58.50 41.43
CA LEU A 13 -5.06 -57.41 41.59
C LEU A 13 -4.22 -57.19 40.32
N PHE A 14 -3.86 -58.28 39.64
CA PHE A 14 -3.10 -58.23 38.40
C PHE A 14 -3.90 -57.56 37.26
N PHE A 15 -5.22 -57.82 37.17
CA PHE A 15 -6.10 -57.17 36.19
C PHE A 15 -6.32 -55.67 36.44
N ILE A 16 -6.22 -55.22 37.69
CA ILE A 16 -6.29 -53.79 38.04
C ILE A 16 -4.98 -53.07 37.66
N LEU A 17 -3.84 -53.74 37.81
CA LEU A 17 -2.52 -53.17 37.50
C LEU A 17 -2.21 -53.10 36.00
N ILE A 18 -2.93 -53.85 35.15
CA ILE A 18 -2.75 -53.84 33.68
C ILE A 18 -3.80 -52.93 32.99
N GLN A 19 -4.64 -52.21 33.74
CA GLN A 19 -5.50 -51.20 33.12
C GLN A 19 -4.59 -50.14 32.46
N PRO A 20 -4.63 -49.96 31.13
CA PRO A 20 -3.88 -48.89 30.51
C PRO A 20 -4.43 -47.58 31.07
N ASN A 21 -3.56 -46.83 31.75
CA ASN A 21 -3.89 -45.46 32.08
C ASN A 21 -4.09 -44.73 30.75
N ASN A 22 -5.34 -44.48 30.37
CA ASN A 22 -5.67 -43.53 29.33
C ASN A 22 -5.31 -42.15 29.87
N ILE A 23 -4.03 -41.81 29.81
CA ILE A 23 -3.57 -40.43 29.99
C ILE A 23 -4.10 -39.71 28.75
N ASN A 24 -5.32 -39.18 28.84
CA ASN A 24 -5.77 -38.12 27.97
C ASN A 24 -4.94 -36.89 28.36
N ALA A 25 -3.72 -36.82 27.82
CA ALA A 25 -3.03 -35.56 27.73
C ALA A 25 -3.99 -34.63 26.98
N GLU A 26 -4.45 -33.58 27.64
CA GLU A 26 -5.18 -32.51 26.99
C GLU A 26 -4.27 -32.01 25.88
N GLN A 27 -4.56 -32.42 24.65
CA GLN A 27 -3.79 -31.99 23.50
C GLN A 27 -4.10 -30.50 23.41
N ASN A 28 -3.15 -29.65 23.84
CA ASN A 28 -3.23 -28.21 23.70
C ASN A 28 -3.37 -27.89 22.21
N LYS A 29 -4.62 -27.93 21.71
CA LYS A 29 -4.94 -27.69 20.32
C LYS A 29 -4.91 -26.18 20.15
N ILE A 30 -3.72 -25.68 19.83
CA ILE A 30 -3.56 -24.27 19.49
C ILE A 30 -4.43 -24.01 18.25
N ASP A 31 -5.24 -22.96 18.31
CA ASP A 31 -6.06 -22.54 17.18
C ASP A 31 -5.14 -22.04 16.05
N ASN A 32 -5.23 -22.69 14.89
CA ASN A 32 -4.48 -22.29 13.71
C ASN A 32 -4.80 -20.85 13.27
N THR A 33 -6.03 -20.38 13.51
CA THR A 33 -6.45 -19.01 13.23
C THR A 33 -5.64 -18.04 14.09
N LEU A 34 -5.55 -18.31 15.39
CA LEU A 34 -4.78 -17.50 16.34
C LEU A 34 -3.28 -17.48 15.98
N LEU A 35 -2.72 -18.60 15.52
CA LEU A 35 -1.34 -18.67 15.03
C LEU A 35 -1.13 -17.80 13.78
N LEU A 36 -2.07 -17.84 12.82
CA LEU A 36 -2.01 -17.03 11.61
C LEU A 36 -2.16 -15.54 11.91
N ASP A 37 -3.08 -15.16 12.80
CA ASP A 37 -3.28 -13.77 13.23
C ASP A 37 -2.04 -13.23 13.95
N THR A 38 -1.40 -14.08 14.77
CA THR A 38 -0.12 -13.73 15.42
C THR A 38 0.99 -13.53 14.37
N LEU A 39 1.09 -14.41 13.38
CA LEU A 39 2.05 -14.28 12.29
C LEU A 39 1.80 -13.00 11.46
N ILE A 40 0.55 -12.71 11.10
CA ILE A 40 0.17 -11.49 10.38
C ILE A 40 0.57 -10.26 11.19
N THR A 41 0.28 -10.25 12.49
CA THR A 41 0.64 -9.17 13.41
C THR A 41 2.16 -8.92 13.41
N LEU A 42 2.96 -9.99 13.49
CA LEU A 42 4.42 -9.91 13.46
C LEU A 42 4.98 -9.46 12.11
N LEU A 43 4.35 -9.86 11.00
CA LEU A 43 4.78 -9.50 9.65
C LEU A 43 4.29 -8.12 9.21
N ASN A 44 3.32 -7.53 9.91
CA ASN A 44 2.65 -6.29 9.50
C ASN A 44 3.60 -5.12 9.22
N PRO A 45 4.64 -4.82 10.04
CA PRO A 45 5.56 -3.73 9.74
C PRO A 45 6.26 -3.89 8.38
N TYR A 46 6.62 -5.13 8.02
CA TYR A 46 7.27 -5.43 6.75
C TYR A 46 6.29 -5.35 5.60
N LEU A 47 5.06 -5.85 5.76
CA LEU A 47 4.00 -5.71 4.76
C LEU A 47 3.71 -4.24 4.46
N SER A 48 3.55 -3.44 5.53
CA SER A 48 3.34 -1.99 5.44
C SER A 48 4.48 -1.29 4.71
N GLU A 49 5.73 -1.57 5.08
CA GLU A 49 6.92 -1.02 4.42
C GLU A 49 6.96 -1.38 2.93
N GLY A 50 6.64 -2.62 2.57
CA GLY A 50 6.57 -3.07 1.18
C GLY A 50 5.54 -2.30 0.35
N ILE A 51 4.35 -2.10 0.91
CA ILE A 51 3.26 -1.34 0.29
C ILE A 51 3.67 0.13 0.13
N GLU A 52 4.21 0.75 1.19
CA GLU A 52 4.71 2.13 1.15
C GLU A 52 5.83 2.32 0.12
N HIS A 53 6.73 1.35 0.01
CA HIS A 53 7.81 1.38 -0.97
C HIS A 53 7.30 1.27 -2.41
N TYR A 54 6.31 0.41 -2.66
CA TYR A 54 5.71 0.26 -3.98
C TYR A 54 4.95 1.52 -4.43
N TYR A 55 4.04 2.02 -3.58
CA TYR A 55 3.20 3.17 -3.93
C TYR A 55 3.92 4.52 -3.78
N GLY A 56 4.93 4.59 -2.92
CA GLY A 56 5.63 5.82 -2.56
C GLY A 56 4.83 6.73 -1.61
N TYR A 57 3.76 6.21 -1.00
CA TYR A 57 2.94 6.83 0.03
C TYR A 57 2.24 5.75 0.87
N HIS A 58 1.65 6.15 2.01
CA HIS A 58 0.88 5.23 2.85
C HIS A 58 -0.44 4.84 2.19
N LYS A 59 -0.67 3.55 1.97
CA LYS A 59 -1.93 3.00 1.45
C LYS A 59 -2.58 2.10 2.48
N SER A 60 -3.87 2.31 2.72
CA SER A 60 -4.61 1.65 3.79
C SER A 60 -4.96 0.21 3.45
N TYR A 61 -5.04 -0.65 4.47
CA TYR A 61 -5.52 -2.04 4.38
C TYR A 61 -6.01 -2.51 5.75
N GLY A 62 -6.90 -3.50 5.78
CA GLY A 62 -7.36 -4.14 7.02
C GLY A 62 -6.46 -5.31 7.40
N LEU A 63 -6.04 -5.41 8.67
CA LEU A 63 -5.30 -6.60 9.15
C LEU A 63 -6.11 -7.89 9.00
N TYR A 64 -7.42 -7.79 9.22
CA TYR A 64 -8.37 -8.91 9.10
C TYR A 64 -8.56 -9.40 7.66
N ASP A 65 -8.16 -8.61 6.65
CA ASP A 65 -8.26 -8.97 5.23
C ASP A 65 -6.99 -9.64 4.70
N ILE A 66 -5.92 -9.68 5.49
CA ILE A 66 -4.65 -10.28 5.08
C ILE A 66 -4.80 -11.80 5.03
N LYS A 67 -4.39 -12.39 3.92
CA LYS A 67 -4.42 -13.85 3.73
C LYS A 67 -3.01 -14.40 3.60
N ILE A 68 -2.65 -15.33 4.49
CA ILE A 68 -1.46 -16.16 4.30
C ILE A 68 -1.82 -17.26 3.29
N ILE A 69 -1.32 -17.12 2.07
CA ILE A 69 -1.60 -18.03 0.95
C ILE A 69 -0.75 -19.29 1.04
N ASN A 70 0.51 -19.15 1.49
CA ASN A 70 1.42 -20.27 1.64
C ASN A 70 2.53 -19.98 2.66
N ILE A 71 2.94 -21.00 3.39
CA ILE A 71 4.16 -21.02 4.20
C ILE A 71 4.95 -22.26 3.79
N SER A 72 6.20 -22.07 3.38
CA SER A 72 7.09 -23.17 3.02
C SER A 72 8.43 -22.98 3.71
N ARG A 73 9.02 -24.09 4.18
CA ARG A 73 10.37 -24.09 4.74
C ARG A 73 11.39 -24.09 3.61
N GLU A 74 12.48 -23.36 3.76
CA GLU A 74 13.60 -23.46 2.84
C GLU A 74 14.36 -24.79 3.07
N GLU A 75 14.67 -25.52 2.00
CA GLU A 75 15.41 -26.77 2.09
C GLU A 75 16.77 -26.57 2.80
N GLY A 76 17.09 -27.47 3.72
CA GLY A 76 18.35 -27.44 4.46
C GLY A 76 18.46 -26.36 5.55
N ARG A 77 17.39 -25.59 5.84
CA ARG A 77 17.39 -24.56 6.89
C ARG A 77 16.19 -24.72 7.82
N GLU A 78 16.46 -25.06 9.08
CA GLU A 78 15.41 -25.44 10.03
C GLU A 78 14.47 -24.28 10.41
N TYR A 79 14.99 -23.06 10.48
CA TYR A 79 14.24 -21.86 10.87
C TYR A 79 14.28 -20.76 9.79
N SER A 80 14.15 -21.17 8.52
CA SER A 80 14.00 -20.26 7.38
C SER A 80 12.76 -20.60 6.59
N PHE A 81 11.90 -19.60 6.37
CA PHE A 81 10.60 -19.77 5.74
C PHE A 81 10.39 -18.76 4.61
N LYS A 82 9.67 -19.19 3.59
CA LYS A 82 9.03 -18.31 2.61
C LYS A 82 7.55 -18.22 2.94
N VAL A 83 7.10 -17.01 3.23
CA VAL A 83 5.70 -16.69 3.50
C VAL A 83 5.16 -15.90 2.31
N LYS A 84 4.05 -16.36 1.73
CA LYS A 84 3.30 -15.63 0.70
C LYS A 84 2.04 -15.06 1.32
N ALA A 85 1.99 -13.74 1.46
CA ALA A 85 0.83 -13.01 1.94
C ALA A 85 0.10 -12.32 0.78
N GLN A 86 -1.22 -12.19 0.89
CA GLN A 86 -2.05 -11.36 0.04
C GLN A 86 -2.70 -10.28 0.89
N VAL A 87 -2.62 -9.02 0.45
CA VAL A 87 -3.17 -7.84 1.14
C VAL A 87 -4.06 -7.07 0.17
N ASN A 88 -5.27 -6.74 0.60
CA ASN A 88 -6.17 -5.87 -0.17
C ASN A 88 -5.99 -4.42 0.32
N THR A 89 -5.51 -3.56 -0.56
CA THR A 89 -5.31 -2.13 -0.29
C THR A 89 -6.44 -1.31 -0.88
N PHE A 90 -6.69 -0.15 -0.29
CA PHE A 90 -7.70 0.82 -0.71
C PHE A 90 -7.24 2.23 -0.38
N ASP A 91 -7.90 3.21 -0.99
CA ASP A 91 -7.77 4.61 -0.62
C ASP A 91 -8.96 5.03 0.27
N GLU A 92 -8.72 6.00 1.14
CA GLU A 92 -9.74 6.63 1.99
C GLU A 92 -10.59 5.63 2.80
N ALA A 93 -11.91 5.86 2.89
CA ALA A 93 -12.86 5.08 3.68
C ALA A 93 -13.23 3.74 3.03
N HIS A 94 -12.23 2.92 2.69
CA HIS A 94 -12.40 1.64 1.98
C HIS A 94 -12.95 1.80 0.56
N ASN A 95 -12.53 2.85 -0.16
CA ASN A 95 -12.96 3.11 -1.52
C ASN A 95 -11.89 2.73 -2.56
N PRO A 96 -12.28 2.51 -3.83
CA PRO A 96 -11.33 2.35 -4.92
C PRO A 96 -10.41 3.58 -5.08
N PRO A 97 -9.22 3.43 -5.70
CA PRO A 97 -8.74 2.24 -6.38
C PRO A 97 -8.21 1.15 -5.43
N TYR A 98 -8.72 -0.06 -5.61
CA TYR A 98 -8.27 -1.24 -4.88
C TYR A 98 -7.02 -1.86 -5.50
N GLY A 99 -6.11 -2.33 -4.65
CA GLY A 99 -4.95 -3.12 -5.06
C GLY A 99 -4.91 -4.46 -4.35
N ILE A 100 -4.68 -5.54 -5.09
CA ILE A 100 -4.40 -6.86 -4.53
C ILE A 100 -2.90 -7.09 -4.55
N GLU A 101 -2.26 -6.97 -3.39
CA GLU A 101 -0.82 -7.07 -3.24
C GLU A 101 -0.44 -8.49 -2.82
N THR A 102 0.32 -9.18 -3.65
CA THR A 102 0.92 -10.47 -3.29
C THR A 102 2.38 -10.24 -2.91
N ILE A 103 2.67 -10.38 -1.62
CA ILE A 103 3.98 -10.09 -1.02
C ILE A 103 4.60 -11.42 -0.58
N ILE A 104 5.80 -11.69 -1.08
CA ILE A 104 6.58 -12.87 -0.70
C ILE A 104 7.72 -12.42 0.21
N LEU A 105 7.74 -12.96 1.43
CA LEU A 105 8.71 -12.66 2.46
C LEU A 105 9.60 -13.88 2.72
N GLU A 106 10.89 -13.63 2.88
CA GLU A 106 11.83 -14.53 3.55
C GLU A 106 11.83 -14.18 5.05
N VAL A 107 11.58 -15.18 5.89
CA VAL A 107 11.48 -15.05 7.35
C VAL A 107 12.49 -16.02 7.96
N ASN A 108 13.51 -15.50 8.62
CA ASN A 108 14.49 -16.29 9.35
C ASN A 108 14.73 -15.70 10.75
N VAL A 109 15.57 -16.37 11.55
CA VAL A 109 15.87 -15.97 12.93
C VAL A 109 16.47 -14.57 13.07
N ASP A 110 17.14 -14.08 12.03
CA ASP A 110 17.85 -12.79 12.08
C ASP A 110 17.00 -11.64 11.51
N LYS A 111 16.19 -11.92 10.49
CA LYS A 111 15.49 -10.88 9.72
C LYS A 111 14.27 -11.39 8.96
N VAL A 112 13.39 -10.44 8.65
CA VAL A 112 12.36 -10.57 7.62
C VAL A 112 12.73 -9.70 6.43
N LYS A 113 12.60 -10.23 5.22
CA LYS A 113 12.89 -9.52 3.97
C LYS A 113 11.81 -9.76 2.94
N ILE A 114 11.32 -8.71 2.29
CA ILE A 114 10.51 -8.87 1.09
C ILE A 114 11.42 -9.27 -0.08
N ILE A 115 11.11 -10.41 -0.69
CA ILE A 115 11.84 -10.92 -1.87
C ILE A 115 11.05 -10.73 -3.17
N LYS A 116 9.73 -10.53 -3.09
CA LYS A 116 8.90 -10.22 -4.24
C LYS A 116 7.65 -9.45 -3.84
N PHE A 117 7.29 -8.45 -4.63
CA PHE A 117 6.04 -7.71 -4.54
C PHE A 117 5.34 -7.79 -5.89
N ILE A 118 4.09 -8.24 -5.93
CA ILE A 118 3.29 -8.33 -7.14
C ILE A 118 2.00 -7.57 -6.90
N HIS A 119 1.77 -6.56 -7.71
CA HIS A 119 0.59 -5.72 -7.64
C HIS A 119 -0.43 -6.10 -8.71
N LYS A 120 -1.70 -6.06 -8.34
CA LYS A 120 -2.84 -6.14 -9.27
C LYS A 120 -3.90 -5.11 -8.89
N GLY A 121 -3.92 -4.00 -9.62
CA GLY A 121 -4.93 -2.95 -9.48
C GLY A 121 -6.29 -3.33 -10.09
N ASP A 122 -7.30 -2.58 -9.71
CA ASP A 122 -8.65 -2.69 -10.25
C ASP A 122 -8.87 -1.84 -11.52
N GLU A 123 -10.11 -1.82 -12.03
CA GLU A 123 -10.46 -1.02 -13.20
C GLU A 123 -10.32 0.50 -12.93
N TRP A 124 -10.54 0.93 -11.69
CA TRP A 124 -10.43 2.34 -11.31
C TRP A 124 -8.99 2.83 -11.32
N GLU A 125 -8.04 2.01 -10.87
CA GLU A 125 -6.62 2.35 -10.96
C GLU A 125 -6.20 2.61 -12.41
N ARG A 126 -6.68 1.79 -13.35
CA ARG A 126 -6.46 1.99 -14.79
C ARG A 126 -7.12 3.27 -15.29
N LYS A 127 -8.39 3.52 -14.96
CA LYS A 127 -9.10 4.75 -15.37
C LYS A 127 -8.42 6.02 -14.86
N ILE A 128 -7.95 6.01 -13.61
CA ILE A 128 -7.19 7.12 -13.02
C ILE A 128 -5.88 7.30 -13.79
N THR A 129 -5.15 6.22 -14.06
CA THR A 129 -3.89 6.28 -14.82
C THR A 129 -4.10 6.88 -16.20
N ASP A 130 -5.07 6.35 -16.96
CA ASP A 130 -5.41 6.83 -18.31
C ASP A 130 -5.80 8.32 -18.29
N PHE A 131 -6.59 8.74 -17.30
CA PHE A 131 -7.02 10.14 -17.14
C PHE A 131 -5.85 11.09 -16.83
N TYR A 132 -4.96 10.70 -15.93
CA TYR A 132 -3.74 11.47 -15.64
C TYR A 132 -2.83 11.52 -16.86
N ASP A 133 -2.63 10.43 -17.57
CA ASP A 133 -1.72 10.38 -18.71
C ASP A 133 -2.27 11.15 -19.92
N GLU A 134 -3.58 11.11 -20.20
CA GLU A 134 -4.22 11.97 -21.21
C GLU A 134 -4.04 13.45 -20.86
N THR A 135 -4.29 13.81 -19.59
CA THR A 135 -4.20 15.19 -19.11
C THR A 135 -2.76 15.72 -19.19
N ILE A 136 -1.79 14.96 -18.68
CA ILE A 136 -0.39 15.35 -18.71
C ILE A 136 0.14 15.41 -20.14
N SER A 137 -0.25 14.47 -21.01
CA SER A 137 0.16 14.49 -22.41
C SER A 137 -0.32 15.75 -23.14
N ASP A 138 -1.56 16.19 -22.88
CA ASP A 138 -2.09 17.44 -23.45
C ASP A 138 -1.30 18.66 -22.97
N ILE A 139 -0.94 18.74 -21.68
CA ILE A 139 -0.10 19.82 -21.14
C ILE A 139 1.28 19.80 -21.78
N LEU A 140 1.95 18.63 -21.83
CA LEU A 140 3.29 18.51 -22.42
C LEU A 140 3.29 18.93 -23.89
N GLN A 141 2.27 18.53 -24.65
CA GLN A 141 2.11 18.94 -26.05
C GLN A 141 1.87 20.45 -26.19
N THR A 142 1.03 21.05 -25.35
CA THR A 142 0.68 22.49 -25.39
C THR A 142 1.88 23.41 -25.13
N TYR A 143 2.84 22.94 -24.34
CA TYR A 143 4.04 23.70 -23.96
C TYR A 143 5.32 23.17 -24.62
N GLU A 144 5.22 22.17 -25.50
CA GLU A 144 6.37 21.53 -26.16
C GLU A 144 7.43 21.04 -25.14
N LEU A 145 6.97 20.54 -23.98
CA LEU A 145 7.83 20.10 -22.89
C LEU A 145 8.25 18.63 -23.06
N ASN A 146 9.54 18.36 -22.85
CA ASN A 146 10.08 17.00 -22.73
C ASN A 146 10.60 16.75 -21.31
N LEU A 147 9.81 16.02 -20.52
CA LEU A 147 10.11 15.72 -19.12
C LEU A 147 10.52 14.26 -18.87
N ASN A 148 10.91 13.52 -19.90
CA ASN A 148 11.23 12.09 -19.78
C ASN A 148 12.42 11.81 -18.85
N SER A 149 13.32 12.78 -18.69
CA SER A 149 14.47 12.68 -17.77
C SER A 149 14.19 13.19 -16.37
N PHE A 150 12.96 13.66 -16.10
CA PHE A 150 12.55 14.15 -14.79
C PHE A 150 11.86 13.03 -14.01
N LYS A 151 12.03 13.06 -12.69
CA LYS A 151 11.27 12.19 -11.79
C LYS A 151 9.85 12.75 -11.64
N LYS A 152 8.86 11.98 -12.09
CA LYS A 152 7.42 12.23 -11.87
C LYS A 152 7.04 11.87 -10.43
N LEU A 153 6.29 12.76 -9.77
CA LEU A 153 5.77 12.61 -8.42
C LEU A 153 4.31 13.06 -8.40
N TYR A 154 3.42 12.15 -7.98
CA TYR A 154 2.03 12.50 -7.69
C TYR A 154 1.93 13.22 -6.33
N TYR A 155 0.86 13.97 -6.12
CA TYR A 155 0.69 14.77 -4.90
C TYR A 155 0.82 13.94 -3.61
N LYS A 156 0.16 12.78 -3.51
CA LYS A 156 0.26 11.88 -2.34
C LYS A 156 1.71 11.45 -2.06
N GLN A 157 2.47 11.14 -3.11
CA GLN A 157 3.89 10.76 -2.99
C GLN A 157 4.76 11.95 -2.55
N LEU A 158 4.46 13.15 -3.04
CA LEU A 158 5.18 14.37 -2.65
C LEU A 158 4.91 14.71 -1.17
N LEU A 159 3.66 14.61 -0.73
CA LEU A 159 3.26 14.84 0.65
C LEU A 159 3.97 13.88 1.60
N PHE A 160 3.91 12.58 1.31
CA PHE A 160 4.59 11.55 2.09
C PHE A 160 6.11 11.74 2.14
N LYS A 161 6.73 12.12 1.01
CA LYS A 161 8.15 12.49 0.99
C LYS A 161 8.43 13.69 1.87
N SER A 162 7.55 14.69 1.90
CA SER A 162 7.72 15.90 2.71
C SER A 162 7.68 15.64 4.21
N GLU A 163 6.95 14.61 4.65
CA GLU A 163 6.89 14.19 6.05
C GLU A 163 8.21 13.55 6.51
N LYS A 164 8.84 12.77 5.62
CA LYS A 164 10.09 12.05 5.91
C LYS A 164 11.35 12.87 5.59
N GLN A 165 11.26 13.81 4.63
CA GLN A 165 12.42 14.51 4.06
C GLN A 165 12.14 16.01 3.92
N LYS A 166 12.83 16.82 4.75
CA LYS A 166 12.63 18.27 4.85
C LYS A 166 12.79 19.01 3.52
N GLU A 167 13.61 18.50 2.60
CA GLU A 167 13.86 19.14 1.30
C GLU A 167 12.64 19.18 0.37
N TYR A 168 11.65 18.31 0.58
CA TYR A 168 10.40 18.30 -0.19
C TYR A 168 9.33 19.19 0.43
N LYS A 169 9.53 19.70 1.65
CA LYS A 169 8.49 20.45 2.37
C LYS A 169 8.06 21.71 1.64
N SER A 170 9.01 22.52 1.17
CA SER A 170 8.67 23.74 0.41
C SER A 170 7.95 23.42 -0.90
N LEU A 171 8.33 22.33 -1.58
CA LEU A 171 7.70 21.91 -2.84
C LEU A 171 6.28 21.41 -2.60
N SER A 172 6.08 20.60 -1.57
CA SER A 172 4.75 20.14 -1.14
C SER A 172 3.85 21.33 -0.80
N ASN A 173 4.36 22.33 -0.08
CA ASN A 173 3.58 23.51 0.28
C ASN A 173 3.13 24.31 -0.95
N ILE A 174 3.96 24.41 -2.00
CA ILE A 174 3.57 25.04 -3.27
C ILE A 174 2.40 24.28 -3.89
N VAL A 175 2.51 22.95 -3.98
CA VAL A 175 1.45 22.11 -4.58
C VAL A 175 0.16 22.15 -3.77
N THR A 176 0.23 22.09 -2.44
CA THR A 176 -0.93 22.26 -1.57
C THR A 176 -1.58 23.63 -1.77
N GLY A 177 -0.78 24.70 -1.86
CA GLY A 177 -1.28 26.04 -2.14
C GLY A 177 -1.97 26.16 -3.51
N ILE A 178 -1.50 25.45 -4.54
CA ILE A 178 -2.19 25.38 -5.83
C ILE A 178 -3.56 24.71 -5.68
N ILE A 179 -3.62 23.56 -4.99
CA ILE A 179 -4.87 22.84 -4.76
C ILE A 179 -5.86 23.74 -4.03
N ASP A 180 -5.45 24.29 -2.89
CA ASP A 180 -6.32 25.06 -1.99
C ASP A 180 -6.87 26.33 -2.66
N ASN A 181 -6.03 27.05 -3.40
CA ASN A 181 -6.39 28.36 -3.96
C ASN A 181 -6.92 28.32 -5.39
N GLN A 182 -6.60 27.27 -6.17
CA GLN A 182 -6.94 27.22 -7.59
C GLN A 182 -7.86 26.06 -7.99
N LEU A 183 -7.90 24.97 -7.23
CA LEU A 183 -8.62 23.74 -7.62
C LEU A 183 -9.71 23.32 -6.63
N THR A 184 -9.74 23.82 -5.39
CA THR A 184 -10.72 23.42 -4.37
C THR A 184 -12.17 23.47 -4.84
N SER A 185 -12.56 24.54 -5.54
CA SER A 185 -13.93 24.69 -6.07
C SER A 185 -14.29 23.67 -7.15
N GLU A 186 -13.28 23.17 -7.87
CA GLU A 186 -13.45 22.19 -8.93
C GLU A 186 -13.39 20.75 -8.38
N ILE A 187 -12.66 20.53 -7.29
CA ILE A 187 -12.54 19.23 -6.60
C ILE A 187 -13.78 18.94 -5.74
N ASN A 188 -14.22 19.91 -4.93
CA ASN A 188 -15.23 19.70 -3.89
C ASN A 188 -16.66 20.07 -4.31
N SER A 189 -17.00 19.97 -5.60
CA SER A 189 -18.35 20.30 -6.07
C SER A 189 -19.36 19.25 -5.59
N PRO A 190 -20.30 19.58 -4.68
CA PRO A 190 -21.27 18.61 -4.15
C PRO A 190 -22.34 18.21 -5.16
N TYR A 191 -22.34 18.83 -6.35
CA TYR A 191 -23.37 18.68 -7.37
C TYR A 191 -22.96 17.78 -8.53
N THR A 192 -21.71 17.31 -8.58
CA THR A 192 -21.22 16.45 -9.66
C THR A 192 -20.66 15.14 -9.09
N PRO A 193 -21.24 13.98 -9.45
CA PRO A 193 -20.74 12.67 -8.98
C PRO A 193 -19.32 12.37 -9.50
N ASN A 194 -18.90 13.09 -10.54
CA ASN A 194 -17.62 12.93 -11.20
C ASN A 194 -16.82 14.24 -11.14
N LYS A 195 -15.51 14.15 -10.89
CA LYS A 195 -14.57 15.25 -11.04
C LYS A 195 -13.96 15.25 -12.44
N ASN A 196 -13.51 16.41 -12.86
CA ASN A 196 -12.88 16.64 -14.16
C ASN A 196 -11.54 17.38 -14.00
N VAL A 197 -10.85 17.16 -12.87
CA VAL A 197 -9.53 17.73 -12.57
C VAL A 197 -8.61 16.67 -11.99
N ILE A 198 -7.31 16.84 -12.23
CA ILE A 198 -6.25 16.07 -11.57
C ILE A 198 -5.66 16.87 -10.42
N THR A 199 -5.14 16.17 -9.41
CA THR A 199 -4.20 16.82 -8.50
C THR A 199 -2.92 17.15 -9.26
N PRO A 200 -2.21 18.25 -8.92
CA PRO A 200 -1.01 18.62 -9.65
C PRO A 200 0.06 17.52 -9.63
N VAL A 201 0.71 17.32 -10.76
CA VAL A 201 1.81 16.36 -10.93
C VAL A 201 3.12 17.11 -11.01
N THR A 202 4.08 16.70 -10.20
CA THR A 202 5.38 17.37 -10.09
C THR A 202 6.47 16.57 -10.80
N PHE A 203 7.30 17.25 -11.57
CA PHE A 203 8.46 16.70 -12.27
C PHE A 203 9.71 17.37 -11.73
N ILE A 204 10.69 16.61 -11.23
CA ILE A 204 11.95 17.17 -10.68
C ILE A 204 13.19 16.57 -11.34
N LYS A 205 14.20 17.42 -11.58
CA LYS A 205 15.53 17.03 -12.06
C LYS A 205 16.58 17.98 -11.47
N GLY A 206 17.39 17.48 -10.53
CA GLY A 206 18.35 18.31 -9.81
C GLY A 206 17.65 19.45 -9.05
N ASN A 207 18.02 20.70 -9.36
CA ASN A 207 17.46 21.90 -8.75
C ASN A 207 16.34 22.56 -9.57
N GLN A 208 15.84 21.90 -10.61
CA GLN A 208 14.77 22.39 -11.47
C GLN A 208 13.58 21.43 -11.46
N GLY A 209 12.40 21.96 -11.72
CA GLY A 209 11.20 21.16 -11.83
C GLY A 209 10.02 21.92 -12.43
N TYR A 210 8.95 21.17 -12.65
CA TYR A 210 7.69 21.66 -13.19
C TYR A 210 6.54 21.06 -12.38
N ILE A 211 5.53 21.87 -12.08
CA ILE A 211 4.25 21.39 -11.54
C ILE A 211 3.22 21.59 -12.66
N LEU A 212 2.57 20.50 -13.05
CA LEU A 212 1.61 20.47 -14.14
C LEU A 212 0.22 20.18 -13.59
N PHE A 213 -0.76 20.98 -13.97
CA PHE A 213 -2.17 20.71 -13.67
C PHE A 213 -3.06 21.36 -14.73
N LYS A 214 -4.33 20.98 -14.72
CA LYS A 214 -5.33 21.46 -15.67
C LYS A 214 -6.64 21.73 -14.95
N LYS A 215 -7.26 22.85 -15.28
CA LYS A 215 -8.59 23.23 -14.79
C LYS A 215 -9.70 22.51 -15.55
N ALA A 216 -10.88 22.45 -14.94
CA ALA A 216 -12.11 21.88 -15.49
C ALA A 216 -12.48 22.39 -16.89
N ASP A 217 -12.20 23.67 -17.17
CA ASP A 217 -12.44 24.31 -18.46
C ASP A 217 -11.43 23.92 -19.57
N GLY A 218 -10.41 23.13 -19.23
CA GLY A 218 -9.35 22.69 -20.13
C GLY A 218 -8.09 23.55 -20.12
N THR A 219 -8.02 24.60 -19.30
CA THR A 219 -6.83 25.45 -19.17
C THR A 219 -5.66 24.65 -18.62
N ASN A 220 -4.59 24.53 -19.41
CA ASN A 220 -3.32 23.90 -19.05
C ASN A 220 -2.43 24.89 -18.31
N ILE A 221 -1.99 24.52 -17.11
CA ILE A 221 -1.13 25.36 -16.29
C ILE A 221 0.20 24.66 -16.02
N VAL A 222 1.28 25.41 -16.22
CA VAL A 222 2.65 24.99 -15.94
C VAL A 222 3.25 25.96 -14.95
N VAL A 223 3.71 25.44 -13.81
CA VAL A 223 4.48 26.21 -12.84
C VAL A 223 5.92 25.70 -12.86
N GLU A 224 6.85 26.55 -13.30
CA GLU A 224 8.28 26.29 -13.17
C GLU A 224 8.70 26.48 -11.72
N VAL A 225 9.44 25.51 -11.18
CA VAL A 225 9.99 25.58 -9.82
C VAL A 225 11.49 25.39 -9.84
N SER A 226 12.18 26.09 -8.94
CA SER A 226 13.63 25.96 -8.77
C SER A 226 14.00 25.85 -7.30
N LYS A 227 15.04 25.08 -7.00
CA LYS A 227 15.59 24.92 -5.65
C LYS A 227 16.66 25.98 -5.42
N LEU A 228 16.31 27.02 -4.67
CA LEU A 228 17.20 28.11 -4.27
C LEU A 228 17.49 28.02 -2.78
N ASN A 229 18.76 28.02 -2.39
CA ASN A 229 19.20 27.92 -0.98
C ASN A 229 18.55 26.74 -0.23
N GLY A 230 18.43 25.58 -0.90
CA GLY A 230 17.82 24.37 -0.34
C GLY A 230 16.29 24.37 -0.28
N LYS A 231 15.61 25.42 -0.73
CA LYS A 231 14.15 25.53 -0.77
C LYS A 231 13.64 25.66 -2.20
N TRP A 232 12.58 24.93 -2.51
CA TRP A 232 11.85 25.09 -3.75
C TRP A 232 11.01 26.37 -3.73
N VAL A 233 11.05 27.11 -4.83
CA VAL A 233 10.24 28.29 -5.08
C VAL A 233 9.60 28.19 -6.46
N ALA A 234 8.38 28.74 -6.61
CA ALA A 234 7.79 28.97 -7.92
C ALA A 234 8.49 30.14 -8.60
N VAL A 235 8.94 29.94 -9.83
CA VAL A 235 9.70 30.91 -10.62
C VAL A 235 8.80 31.58 -11.65
N LYS A 236 7.93 30.78 -12.28
CA LYS A 236 7.06 31.23 -13.36
C LYS A 236 5.80 30.38 -13.38
N GLU A 237 4.66 30.99 -13.64
CA GLU A 237 3.40 30.32 -13.90
C GLU A 237 2.89 30.77 -15.27
N GLU A 238 2.50 29.82 -16.11
CA GLU A 238 1.93 30.08 -17.42
C GLU A 238 0.64 29.29 -17.58
N SER A 239 -0.31 29.88 -18.32
CA SER A 239 -1.57 29.24 -18.67
C SER A 239 -1.80 29.33 -20.19
N LYS A 240 -2.34 28.24 -20.75
CA LYS A 240 -2.71 28.12 -22.17
C LYS A 240 -3.96 27.27 -22.28
N GLN A 241 -4.82 27.58 -23.25
CA GLN A 241 -5.99 26.75 -23.49
C GLN A 241 -5.59 25.38 -24.04
N GLY A 242 -6.06 24.31 -23.41
CA GLY A 242 -5.89 22.94 -23.86
C GLY A 242 -7.23 22.27 -24.18
N LYS A 243 -7.21 20.93 -24.25
CA LYS A 243 -8.44 20.15 -24.38
C LYS A 243 -9.28 20.24 -23.11
N LYS A 244 -10.59 20.42 -23.27
CA LYS A 244 -11.55 20.41 -22.16
C LYS A 244 -11.54 19.04 -21.46
N MET A 245 -11.66 19.06 -20.13
CA MET A 245 -11.66 17.84 -19.32
C MET A 245 -12.97 17.07 -19.42
N LYS A 246 -12.86 15.74 -19.48
CA LYS A 246 -13.99 14.82 -19.40
C LYS A 246 -14.39 14.58 -17.93
N TYR A 247 -15.64 14.23 -17.69
CA TYR A 247 -16.18 13.95 -16.35
C TYR A 247 -16.13 12.45 -16.06
N ASP A 248 -14.94 11.86 -16.07
CA ASP A 248 -14.78 10.41 -16.13
C ASP A 248 -14.31 9.78 -14.79
N LEU A 249 -13.85 10.59 -13.83
CA LEU A 249 -13.41 10.13 -12.51
C LEU A 249 -14.45 10.44 -11.44
N LEU A 250 -14.63 9.55 -10.46
CA LEU A 250 -15.50 9.83 -9.31
C LEU A 250 -14.95 11.00 -8.48
N TRP A 251 -15.84 11.75 -7.84
CA TRP A 251 -15.49 13.00 -7.15
C TRP A 251 -14.41 12.85 -6.05
N TYR A 252 -14.33 11.69 -5.39
CA TYR A 252 -13.37 11.40 -4.32
C TYR A 252 -12.04 10.80 -4.81
N MET A 253 -11.91 10.51 -6.12
CA MET A 253 -10.67 9.98 -6.71
C MET A 253 -9.65 11.09 -6.93
#